data_AF-X1LUJ6-F1
#
_entry.id   AF-X1LUJ6-F1
#
_cell.length_a   1.000
_cell.length_b   1.000
_cell.length_c   1.000
_cell.angle_alpha   90.00
_cell.angle_beta   90.00
_cell.angle_gamma   90.00
#
_symmetry.space_group_name_H-M   'P 1'
#
loop_
_entity.id
_entity.type
_entity.pdbx_description
1 polymer ?
#
loop_
_entity_poly.entity_id
_entity_poly.type
_entity_poly.pdbx_seq_one_letter_code
_entity_poly.pdbx_strand_id
1 'polypeptide(L)'
;SIAYSSGGGHVITENSFINGTFIIVWLSPHPTVDRNYWSDYNGTDADGDGIGDTPHFRIVGDETVYIDFHPLMEPVPVIPEFPSWILLPLFVTATMTAIIYRKRLTKETVY
;
A
#
# COMPACT_ATOMS: atom_id res chain seq x y z
N SER A 1 -1.07 1.63 9.21
CA SER A 1 -1.83 0.38 9.13
C SER A 1 -2.16 -0.08 10.55
N ILE A 2 -3.37 -0.60 10.79
CA ILE A 2 -3.73 -1.19 12.10
C ILE A 2 -3.88 -2.69 11.85
N ALA A 3 -3.05 -3.50 12.51
CA ALA A 3 -3.17 -4.95 12.47
C ALA A 3 -3.91 -5.40 13.75
N TYR A 4 -5.05 -6.08 13.58
CA TYR A 4 -5.72 -6.80 14.67
C TYR A 4 -5.44 -8.30 14.49
N SER A 5 -4.92 -8.95 15.53
CA SER A 5 -4.60 -10.37 15.54
C SER A 5 -5.27 -11.08 16.69
N SER A 6 -6.08 -12.10 16.41
CA SER A 6 -6.57 -13.07 17.40
C SER A 6 -5.88 -14.43 17.27
N GLY A 7 -4.66 -14.46 16.72
CA GLY A 7 -3.85 -15.66 16.52
C GLY A 7 -2.59 -15.31 15.72
N GLY A 8 -1.42 -15.53 16.33
CA GLY A 8 -0.13 -14.99 15.89
C GLY A 8 0.31 -15.34 14.46
N GLY A 9 1.12 -14.46 13.86
CA GLY A 9 1.75 -14.68 12.55
C GLY A 9 1.61 -13.53 11.54
N HIS A 10 1.34 -12.29 11.96
CA HIS A 10 1.21 -11.18 11.01
C HIS A 10 2.56 -10.74 10.48
N VAL A 11 2.67 -10.64 9.16
CA VAL A 11 3.84 -10.09 8.45
C VAL A 11 3.44 -8.72 7.91
N ILE A 12 4.20 -7.70 8.26
CA ILE A 12 4.08 -6.34 7.74
C ILE A 12 5.26 -6.14 6.79
N THR A 13 4.97 -6.09 5.50
CA THR A 13 5.98 -5.99 4.44
C THR A 13 5.49 -5.14 3.28
N GLU A 14 6.42 -4.58 2.52
CA GLU A 14 6.16 -3.78 1.32
C GLU A 14 5.29 -2.54 1.58
N ASN A 15 5.50 -1.89 2.72
CA ASN A 15 4.86 -0.61 3.05
C ASN A 15 5.86 0.55 3.01
N SER A 16 5.34 1.76 2.75
CA SER A 16 6.11 3.01 2.84
C SER A 16 5.64 3.84 4.04
N PHE A 17 6.45 3.86 5.09
CA PHE A 17 6.21 4.67 6.30
C PHE A 17 6.83 6.06 6.13
N ILE A 18 6.01 7.03 5.72
CA ILE A 18 6.42 8.40 5.42
C ILE A 18 6.08 9.34 6.59
N ASN A 19 6.87 10.42 6.77
CA ASN A 19 6.61 11.51 7.72
C ASN A 19 6.41 11.03 9.17
N GLY A 20 7.25 10.10 9.62
CA GLY A 20 7.20 9.59 10.99
C GLY A 20 5.97 8.73 11.30
N THR A 21 5.30 8.19 10.28
CA THR A 21 4.30 7.12 10.48
C THR A 21 5.00 5.86 11.01
N PHE A 22 4.30 5.09 11.84
CA PHE A 22 4.89 3.94 12.53
C PHE A 22 3.88 2.82 12.77
N ILE A 23 4.42 1.66 13.14
CA ILE A 23 3.64 0.48 13.55
C ILE A 23 3.29 0.60 15.03
N ILE A 24 2.02 0.32 15.36
CA ILE A 24 1.54 0.17 16.72
C ILE A 24 1.09 -1.27 16.90
N VAL A 25 1.55 -1.92 17.97
CA VAL A 25 1.19 -3.29 18.33
C VAL A 25 0.47 -3.26 19.67
N TRP A 26 -0.71 -3.86 19.77
CA TRP A 26 -1.49 -3.97 21.01
C TRP A 26 -1.84 -5.43 21.29
N LEU A 27 -1.59 -5.90 22.51
CA LEU A 27 -2.11 -7.16 23.05
C LEU A 27 -1.87 -8.41 22.17
N SER A 28 -0.82 -8.43 21.35
CA SER A 28 -0.45 -9.55 20.49
C SER A 28 1.05 -9.85 20.56
N PRO A 29 1.48 -11.06 20.15
CA PRO A 29 2.86 -11.30 19.78
C PRO A 29 3.31 -10.27 18.74
N HIS A 30 4.57 -9.84 18.81
CA HIS A 30 5.13 -8.89 17.86
C HIS A 30 4.97 -9.42 16.42
N PRO A 31 4.50 -8.58 15.47
CA PRO A 31 4.45 -8.97 14.08
C PRO A 31 5.87 -9.16 13.54
N THR A 32 5.99 -9.98 12.50
CA THR A 32 7.20 -9.95 11.67
C THR A 32 7.15 -8.68 10.83
N VAL A 33 8.19 -7.87 10.91
CA VAL A 33 8.33 -6.65 10.11
C VAL A 33 9.53 -6.86 9.21
N ASP A 34 9.32 -6.69 7.91
CA ASP A 34 10.35 -6.99 6.93
C ASP A 34 10.12 -6.26 5.61
N ARG A 35 11.18 -5.82 4.93
CA ARG A 35 11.08 -5.19 3.58
C ARG A 35 10.09 -4.03 3.54
N ASN A 36 10.15 -3.12 4.50
CA ASN A 36 9.41 -1.86 4.44
C ASN A 36 10.36 -0.68 4.24
N TYR A 37 9.85 0.37 3.61
CA TYR A 37 10.52 1.66 3.54
C TYR A 37 10.17 2.52 4.74
N TRP A 38 11.18 3.18 5.31
CA TRP A 38 11.05 4.06 6.47
C TRP A 38 11.69 5.40 6.16
N SER A 39 10.91 6.48 6.22
CA SER A 39 11.41 7.82 5.86
C SER A 39 12.53 8.36 6.76
N ASP A 40 12.70 7.77 7.95
CA ASP A 40 13.74 8.09 8.94
C ASP A 40 14.90 7.08 8.94
N TYR A 41 14.87 6.05 8.09
CA TYR A 41 15.99 5.13 7.93
C TYR A 41 17.17 5.81 7.24
N ASN A 42 18.35 5.74 7.86
CA ASN A 42 19.58 6.36 7.37
C ASN A 42 20.75 5.37 7.20
N GLY A 43 20.44 4.07 7.12
CA GLY A 43 21.45 3.03 6.94
C GLY A 43 22.18 3.12 5.60
N THR A 44 23.12 2.21 5.39
CA THR A 44 23.84 2.05 4.12
C THR A 44 23.31 0.86 3.34
N ASP A 45 23.51 0.89 2.03
CA ASP A 45 23.33 -0.23 1.10
C ASP A 45 24.64 -0.32 0.33
N ALA A 46 25.56 -1.13 0.85
CA ALA A 46 26.92 -1.21 0.35
C ALA A 46 27.02 -2.10 -0.90
N ASP A 47 26.13 -3.07 -1.08
CA ASP A 47 26.12 -3.99 -2.21
C ASP A 47 25.18 -3.55 -3.35
N GLY A 48 24.34 -2.54 -3.11
CA GLY A 48 23.51 -1.88 -4.10
C GLY A 48 22.27 -2.67 -4.49
N ASP A 49 21.75 -3.51 -3.59
CA ASP A 49 20.58 -4.36 -3.86
C ASP A 49 19.24 -3.66 -3.57
N GLY A 50 19.28 -2.44 -3.02
CA GLY A 50 18.10 -1.64 -2.64
C GLY A 50 17.57 -1.96 -1.24
N ILE A 51 18.27 -2.79 -0.47
CA ILE A 51 17.98 -3.16 0.91
C ILE A 51 19.08 -2.59 1.80
N GLY A 52 18.70 -2.09 2.97
CA GLY A 52 19.62 -1.57 3.94
C GLY A 52 20.40 -2.67 4.69
N ASP A 53 21.71 -2.47 4.82
CA ASP A 53 22.66 -3.36 5.51
C ASP A 53 22.41 -3.48 7.02
N THR A 54 21.65 -2.54 7.58
CA THR A 54 21.38 -2.45 9.03
C THR A 54 19.89 -2.50 9.33
N PRO A 55 19.46 -3.19 10.41
CA PRO A 55 18.04 -3.23 10.76
C PRO A 55 17.49 -1.86 11.17
N HIS A 56 16.22 -1.60 10.85
CA HIS A 56 15.44 -0.49 11.39
C HIS A 56 14.57 -1.00 12.54
N PHE A 57 14.55 -0.32 13.68
CA PHE A 57 13.77 -0.78 14.83
C PHE A 57 13.21 0.38 15.64
N ARG A 58 12.14 0.09 16.41
CA ARG A 58 11.57 1.05 17.35
C ARG A 58 11.52 0.45 18.75
N ILE A 59 11.99 1.24 19.71
CA ILE A 59 11.95 0.94 21.14
C ILE A 59 10.99 1.93 21.82
N VAL A 60 10.14 1.42 22.71
CA VAL A 60 9.27 2.23 23.57
C VAL A 60 9.47 1.78 25.01
N GLY A 61 10.03 2.66 25.85
CA GLY A 61 10.52 2.25 27.18
C GLY A 61 11.70 1.29 27.03
N ASP A 62 11.58 0.10 27.65
CA ASP A 62 12.58 -0.97 27.56
C ASP A 62 12.16 -2.10 26.59
N GLU A 63 11.03 -1.95 25.90
CA GLU A 63 10.49 -2.97 24.99
C GLU A 63 10.76 -2.61 23.53
N THR A 64 11.26 -3.59 22.77
CA THR A 64 11.38 -3.47 21.31
C THR A 64 10.02 -3.76 20.68
N VAL A 65 9.43 -2.75 20.05
CA VAL A 65 8.09 -2.85 19.44
C VAL A 65 8.14 -3.61 18.12
N TYR A 66 9.18 -3.36 17.32
CA TYR A 66 9.46 -4.12 16.10
C TYR A 66 10.91 -3.93 15.67
N ILE A 67 11.38 -4.88 14.85
CA ILE A 67 12.64 -4.83 14.11
C ILE A 67 12.33 -5.22 12.67
N ASP A 68 12.71 -4.38 11.73
CA ASP A 68 12.75 -4.63 10.29
C ASP A 68 14.21 -4.95 9.91
N PHE A 69 14.48 -6.20 9.56
CA PHE A 69 15.84 -6.66 9.25
C PHE A 69 16.29 -6.29 7.84
N HIS A 70 15.36 -5.97 6.94
CA HIS A 70 15.66 -5.66 5.55
C HIS A 70 14.95 -4.37 5.13
N PRO A 71 15.31 -3.19 5.69
CA PRO A 71 14.68 -1.92 5.32
C PRO A 71 14.89 -1.63 3.83
N LEU A 72 13.86 -1.16 3.13
CA LEU A 72 13.99 -0.74 1.74
C LEU A 72 14.64 0.65 1.66
N MET A 73 15.57 0.82 0.74
CA MET A 73 16.22 2.12 0.48
C MET A 73 15.33 3.11 -0.26
N GLU A 74 14.36 2.61 -1.00
CA GLU A 74 13.41 3.42 -1.75
C GLU A 74 11.96 3.11 -1.34
N PRO A 75 11.06 4.10 -1.41
CA PRO A 75 9.66 3.90 -1.11
C PRO A 75 9.03 2.93 -2.11
N VAL A 76 8.14 2.08 -1.60
CA VAL A 76 7.34 1.16 -2.42
C VAL A 76 6.52 1.97 -3.43
N PRO A 77 6.60 1.64 -4.74
CA PRO A 77 5.90 2.38 -5.78
C PRO A 77 4.38 2.37 -5.56
N VAL A 78 3.77 3.55 -5.59
CA VAL A 78 2.30 3.68 -5.56
C VAL A 78 1.76 3.41 -6.96
N ILE A 79 1.31 2.18 -7.20
CA ILE A 79 0.65 1.81 -8.45
C ILE A 79 -0.83 2.21 -8.34
N PRO A 80 -1.34 3.12 -9.19
CA PRO A 80 -2.75 3.46 -9.16
C PRO A 80 -3.57 2.22 -9.55
N GLU A 81 -4.49 1.81 -8.66
CA GLU A 81 -5.38 0.64 -8.87
C GLU A 81 -6.18 0.74 -10.19
N PHE A 82 -6.44 1.97 -10.63
CA PHE A 82 -7.07 2.26 -11.91
C PHE A 82 -6.26 3.33 -12.67
N PRO A 83 -5.44 2.91 -13.63
CA PRO A 83 -4.74 3.84 -14.49
C PRO A 83 -5.71 4.79 -15.21
N SER A 84 -5.43 6.09 -15.20
CA SER A 84 -6.36 7.12 -15.71
C SER A 84 -6.76 6.95 -17.18
N TRP A 85 -5.92 6.32 -17.99
CA TRP A 85 -6.20 6.03 -19.40
C TRP A 85 -7.36 5.04 -19.61
N ILE A 86 -7.75 4.25 -18.60
CA ILE A 86 -8.93 3.36 -18.66
C ILE A 86 -10.24 4.15 -18.53
N LEU A 87 -10.22 5.36 -17.92
CA LEU A 87 -11.42 6.18 -17.77
C LEU A 87 -11.98 6.64 -19.13
N LEU A 88 -11.11 6.92 -20.11
CA LEU A 88 -11.53 7.34 -21.45
C LEU A 88 -12.36 6.27 -22.18
N PRO A 89 -11.88 5.02 -22.41
CA PRO A 89 -12.68 3.99 -23.05
C PRO A 89 -13.90 3.59 -22.20
N LEU A 90 -13.81 3.61 -20.87
CA LEU A 90 -14.97 3.37 -20.00
C LEU A 90 -16.06 4.44 -20.21
N PHE A 91 -15.69 5.72 -20.29
CA PHE A 91 -16.62 6.80 -20.55
C PHE A 91 -17.20 6.74 -21.98
N VAL A 92 -16.37 6.42 -22.98
CA VAL A 92 -16.83 6.25 -24.37
C VAL A 92 -17.83 5.09 -24.48
N THR A 93 -17.55 3.95 -23.86
CA THR A 93 -18.48 2.80 -23.87
C THR A 93 -19.79 3.13 -23.14
N ALA A 94 -19.74 3.78 -21.97
CA ALA A 94 -20.93 4.18 -21.22
C ALA A 94 -21.78 5.22 -21.97
N THR A 95 -21.16 6.21 -22.62
CA THR A 95 -21.88 7.21 -23.42
C THR A 95 -22.49 6.59 -24.67
N MET A 96 -21.77 5.70 -25.37
CA MET A 96 -22.30 4.97 -26.52
C MET A 96 -23.51 4.10 -26.14
N THR A 97 -23.43 3.32 -25.06
CA THR A 97 -24.57 2.49 -24.61
C THR A 97 -25.77 3.35 -24.20
N ALA A 98 -25.54 4.47 -23.49
CA ALA A 98 -26.60 5.41 -23.12
C ALA A 98 -27.27 6.07 -24.34
N ILE A 99 -26.50 6.47 -25.35
CA ILE A 99 -27.03 7.03 -26.61
C ILE A 99 -27.88 5.98 -27.34
N ILE A 100 -27.39 4.74 -27.45
CA ILE A 100 -28.13 3.63 -28.08
C ILE A 100 -29.44 3.38 -27.33
N TYR A 101 -29.39 3.34 -25.99
CA TYR A 101 -30.57 3.15 -25.15
C TYR A 101 -31.59 4.29 -25.30
N ARG A 102 -31.15 5.55 -25.24
CA ARG A 102 -32.02 6.72 -25.47
C ARG A 102 -32.69 6.67 -26.85
N LYS A 103 -31.93 6.36 -27.90
CA LYS A 103 -32.46 6.26 -29.27
C LYS A 103 -33.51 5.17 -29.41
N ARG A 104 -33.40 4.06 -28.66
CA ARG A 104 -34.42 2.99 -28.64
C ARG A 104 -35.70 3.47 -27.94
N LEU A 105 -35.61 4.08 -26.77
CA LEU A 105 -36.76 4.61 -26.03
C LEU A 105 -37.57 5.66 -26.82
N THR A 106 -36.90 6.56 -27.54
CA THR A 106 -37.59 7.58 -28.36
C THR A 106 -38.33 6.99 -29.57
N LYS A 107 -37.96 5.79 -30.05
CA LYS A 107 -38.68 5.14 -31.15
C LYS A 107 -39.98 4.48 -30.68
N GLU A 108 -40.03 4.02 -29.42
CA GLU A 108 -41.21 3.37 -28.85
C GLU A 108 -42.30 4.36 -28.41
N THR A 109 -41.94 5.62 -28.17
CA THR A 109 -42.88 6.67 -27.72
C THR A 109 -43.58 7.45 -28.86
N VAL A 110 -43.25 7.17 -30.12
CA VAL A 110 -43.77 7.90 -31.30
C VAL A 110 -44.86 7.10 -32.05
N TYR A 111 -45.59 6.21 -31.36
CA TYR A 111 -46.75 5.48 -31.91
C TYR A 111 -48.02 5.78 -31.13
#